data_AF-A0A2V8SAR9-F1
#
_entry.id   AF-A0A2V8SAR9-F1
#
_cell.length_a   1.000
_cell.length_b   1.000
_cell.length_c   1.000
_cell.angle_alpha   90.00
_cell.angle_beta   90.00
_cell.angle_gamma   90.00
#
_symmetry.space_group_name_H-M   'P 1'
#
loop_
_entity.id
_entity.type
_entity.pdbx_description
1 polymer ?
#
loop_
_entity_poly.entity_id
_entity_poly.type
_entity_poly.pdbx_seq_one_letter_code
_entity_poly.pdbx_strand_id
1 'polypeptide(L)'
;MKLTKLLGEMTYDADKINGMRLTLDERASRLAAEDPLRKRLQDASAQVDVLRKKIVATKEGGAITGEERLREFLTNLYGDVNFYEGRPSQTQEERADALSHELGDVVKDFDDWAAKELSGLNSELAKKKLDPIRTLTRDEWEKVGQRPTSSPSPSAMRGRDRDEF
;
A
#
# COMPACT_ATOMS: atom_id res chain seq x y z
N MET A 1 6.10 21.06 -4.22
CA MET A 1 6.18 20.57 -2.83
C MET A 1 4.83 20.19 -2.20
N LYS A 2 3.69 20.83 -2.52
CA LYS A 2 2.37 20.39 -2.03
C LYS A 2 1.94 19.06 -2.66
N LEU A 3 2.03 18.95 -3.98
CA LEU A 3 1.65 17.75 -4.74
C LEU A 3 2.48 16.52 -4.35
N THR A 4 3.80 16.67 -4.22
CA THR A 4 4.71 15.58 -3.83
C THR A 4 4.37 14.99 -2.46
N LYS A 5 4.00 15.84 -1.49
CA LYS A 5 3.55 15.39 -0.17
C LYS A 5 2.23 14.64 -0.30
N LEU A 6 1.26 15.19 -1.04
CA LEU A 6 -0.05 14.57 -1.24
C LEU A 6 0.07 13.16 -1.84
N LEU A 7 0.91 12.98 -2.84
CA LEU A 7 1.17 11.67 -3.43
C LEU A 7 1.83 10.69 -2.47
N GLY A 8 2.73 11.20 -1.63
CA GLY A 8 3.32 10.42 -0.55
C GLY A 8 2.29 9.94 0.47
N GLU A 9 1.27 10.75 0.79
CA GLU A 9 0.16 10.31 1.66
C GLU A 9 -0.72 9.27 0.96
N MET A 10 -1.11 9.52 -0.29
CA MET A 10 -1.95 8.59 -1.05
C MET A 10 -1.29 7.21 -1.23
N THR A 11 0.03 7.18 -1.45
CA THR A 11 0.79 5.94 -1.56
C THR A 11 0.80 5.19 -0.23
N TYR A 12 1.09 5.91 0.86
CA TYR A 12 1.08 5.34 2.20
C TYR A 12 -0.29 4.73 2.55
N ASP A 13 -1.39 5.44 2.25
CA ASP A 13 -2.74 4.97 2.54
C ASP A 13 -3.10 3.71 1.75
N ALA A 14 -2.75 3.66 0.46
CA ALA A 14 -2.96 2.48 -0.37
C ALA A 14 -2.15 1.28 0.15
N ASP A 15 -0.88 1.50 0.54
CA ASP A 15 -0.02 0.46 1.10
C ASP A 15 -0.48 -0.01 2.48
N LYS A 16 -0.97 0.89 3.33
CA LYS A 16 -1.58 0.56 4.64
C LYS A 16 -2.74 -0.42 4.47
N ILE A 17 -3.66 -0.13 3.54
CA ILE A 17 -4.83 -0.96 3.27
C ILE A 17 -4.43 -2.30 2.64
N ASN A 18 -3.53 -2.30 1.67
CA ASN A 18 -3.06 -3.54 1.05
C ASN A 18 -2.25 -4.41 2.03
N GLY A 19 -1.40 -3.79 2.85
CA GLY A 19 -0.61 -4.47 3.88
C GLY A 19 -1.48 -5.15 4.94
N MET A 20 -2.60 -4.52 5.32
CA MET A 20 -3.59 -5.14 6.21
C MET A 20 -4.17 -6.43 5.62
N ARG A 21 -4.59 -6.41 4.35
CA ARG A 21 -5.11 -7.60 3.64
C ARG A 21 -4.08 -8.74 3.63
N LEU A 22 -2.84 -8.44 3.25
CA LEU A 22 -1.76 -9.42 3.23
C LEU A 22 -1.47 -10.01 4.62
N THR A 23 -1.48 -9.17 5.65
CA THR A 23 -1.28 -9.62 7.04
C THR A 23 -2.41 -10.54 7.50
N LEU A 24 -3.66 -10.22 7.18
CA LEU A 24 -4.81 -11.07 7.49
C LEU A 24 -4.70 -12.45 6.81
N ASP A 25 -4.36 -12.47 5.52
CA ASP A 25 -4.15 -13.71 4.76
C ASP A 25 -2.99 -14.53 5.34
N GLU A 26 -1.89 -13.88 5.70
CA GLU A 26 -0.75 -14.52 6.36
C GLU A 26 -1.16 -15.17 7.69
N ARG A 27 -1.89 -14.44 8.55
CA ARG A 27 -2.37 -14.98 9.84
C ARG A 27 -3.33 -16.15 9.64
N ALA A 28 -4.22 -16.06 8.67
CA ALA A 28 -5.12 -17.16 8.32
C ALA A 28 -4.35 -18.41 7.86
N SER A 29 -3.26 -18.24 7.10
CA SER A 29 -2.44 -19.36 6.61
C SER A 29 -1.73 -20.14 7.72
N ARG A 30 -1.50 -19.53 8.88
CA ARG A 30 -0.87 -20.16 10.06
C ARG A 30 -1.84 -21.02 10.89
N LEU A 31 -3.12 -21.05 10.51
CA LEU A 31 -4.18 -21.78 11.21
C LEU A 31 -4.63 -23.02 10.42
N ALA A 32 -5.07 -24.05 11.15
CA ALA A 32 -5.67 -25.23 10.55
C ALA A 32 -6.92 -24.87 9.73
N ALA A 33 -7.23 -25.67 8.70
CA ALA A 33 -8.34 -25.39 7.78
C ALA A 33 -9.69 -25.32 8.49
N GLU A 34 -9.90 -26.12 9.53
CA GLU A 34 -11.14 -26.18 10.31
C GLU A 34 -11.20 -25.16 11.45
N ASP A 35 -10.15 -24.36 11.66
CA ASP A 35 -10.14 -23.35 12.74
C ASP A 35 -11.12 -22.22 12.40
N PRO A 36 -12.13 -21.93 13.25
CA PRO A 36 -13.08 -20.85 13.00
C PRO A 36 -12.42 -19.47 12.83
N LEU A 37 -11.28 -19.24 13.51
CA LEU A 37 -10.53 -17.98 13.39
C LEU A 37 -9.94 -17.82 11.98
N ARG A 38 -9.60 -18.92 11.29
CA ARG A 38 -9.11 -18.86 9.91
C ARG A 38 -10.17 -18.27 8.99
N LYS A 39 -11.41 -18.75 9.08
CA LYS A 39 -12.53 -18.23 8.27
C LYS A 39 -12.79 -16.76 8.59
N ARG A 40 -12.75 -16.39 9.88
CA ARG A 40 -12.94 -14.99 10.32
C ARG A 40 -11.86 -14.06 9.75
N LEU A 41 -10.60 -14.47 9.75
CA LEU A 41 -9.50 -13.69 9.17
C LEU A 41 -9.63 -13.57 7.64
N GLN A 42 -10.09 -14.63 6.96
CA GLN A 42 -10.36 -14.58 5.52
C GLN A 42 -11.52 -13.64 5.18
N ASP A 43 -12.58 -13.62 5.99
CA ASP A 43 -13.71 -12.70 5.81
C ASP A 43 -13.28 -11.24 6.06
N ALA A 44 -12.47 -11.01 7.09
CA ALA A 44 -11.83 -9.72 7.35
C ALA A 44 -10.95 -9.29 6.16
N SER A 45 -10.13 -10.20 5.60
CA SER A 45 -9.30 -9.93 4.42
C SER A 45 -10.15 -9.55 3.21
N ALA A 46 -11.27 -10.25 2.98
CA ALA A 46 -12.20 -9.94 1.90
C ALA A 46 -12.88 -8.56 2.08
N GLN A 47 -13.24 -8.17 3.30
CA GLN A 47 -13.77 -6.83 3.59
C GLN A 47 -12.75 -5.73 3.27
N VAL A 48 -11.49 -5.93 3.68
CA VAL A 48 -10.40 -4.98 3.37
C VAL A 48 -10.13 -4.94 1.86
N ASP A 49 -10.23 -6.08 1.15
CA ASP A 49 -10.07 -6.12 -0.30
C ASP A 49 -11.17 -5.35 -1.04
N VAL A 50 -12.40 -5.34 -0.53
CA VAL A 50 -13.47 -4.47 -1.07
C VAL A 50 -13.08 -2.99 -0.97
N LEU A 51 -12.54 -2.56 0.18
CA LEU A 51 -12.05 -1.19 0.35
C LEU A 51 -10.87 -0.89 -0.59
N ARG A 52 -9.89 -1.79 -0.66
CA ARG A 52 -8.75 -1.70 -1.59
C ARG A 52 -9.21 -1.54 -3.04
N LYS A 53 -10.24 -2.27 -3.45
CA LYS A 53 -10.81 -2.18 -4.79
C LYS A 53 -11.52 -0.86 -5.06
N LYS A 54 -12.07 -0.18 -4.04
CA LYS A 54 -12.62 1.18 -4.21
C LYS A 54 -11.55 2.20 -4.59
N ILE A 55 -10.36 2.12 -3.97
CA ILE A 55 -9.20 2.95 -4.31
C ILE A 55 -8.83 2.85 -5.79
N VAL A 56 -9.04 1.67 -6.33
CA VAL A 56 -8.65 1.23 -7.67
C VAL A 56 -9.77 1.59 -8.68
N ALA A 57 -11.04 1.51 -8.29
CA ALA A 57 -12.20 1.75 -9.15
C ALA A 57 -12.58 3.23 -9.36
N THR A 58 -11.85 4.20 -8.83
CA THR A 58 -12.19 5.63 -8.95
C THR A 58 -12.00 6.13 -10.39
N LYS A 59 -13.10 6.19 -11.15
CA LYS A 59 -13.18 6.82 -12.48
C LYS A 59 -14.37 7.79 -12.51
N GLU A 60 -14.13 9.02 -12.96
CA GLU A 60 -15.18 9.83 -13.57
C GLU A 60 -15.60 9.16 -14.89
N GLY A 61 -16.86 8.72 -14.97
CA GLY A 61 -17.49 8.31 -16.22
C GLY A 61 -17.41 6.80 -16.53
N GLY A 62 -18.44 6.08 -16.05
CA GLY A 62 -19.12 4.98 -16.75
C GLY A 62 -18.30 3.87 -17.40
N ALA A 63 -18.41 2.67 -16.81
CA ALA A 63 -18.10 1.35 -17.38
C ALA A 63 -16.63 0.86 -17.41
N ILE A 64 -16.36 -0.01 -16.41
CA ILE A 64 -15.48 -1.21 -16.34
C ILE A 64 -13.94 -1.05 -16.28
N THR A 65 -13.40 -1.80 -15.30
CA THR A 65 -12.01 -2.20 -14.93
C THR A 65 -11.05 -1.11 -14.46
N GLY A 66 -10.99 -0.94 -13.13
CA GLY A 66 -10.11 0.03 -12.48
C GLY A 66 -8.80 -0.53 -11.92
N GLU A 67 -8.42 -1.80 -12.12
CA GLU A 67 -7.20 -2.38 -11.51
C GLU A 67 -5.90 -1.59 -11.77
N GLU A 68 -5.93 -0.70 -12.77
CA GLU A 68 -4.79 0.05 -13.28
C GLU A 68 -4.70 1.50 -12.78
N ARG A 69 -5.76 2.19 -12.32
CA ARG A 69 -5.71 3.67 -12.22
C ARG A 69 -4.83 4.22 -11.09
N LEU A 70 -4.93 3.77 -9.83
CA LEU A 70 -4.05 4.30 -8.77
C LEU A 70 -2.59 3.83 -8.97
N ARG A 71 -2.38 2.57 -9.38
CA ARG A 71 -1.01 2.05 -9.57
C ARG A 71 -0.33 2.72 -10.76
N GLU A 72 -1.02 2.93 -11.87
CA GLU A 72 -0.48 3.67 -13.02
C GLU A 72 -0.38 5.17 -12.73
N PHE A 73 -1.32 5.77 -12.00
CA PHE A 73 -1.19 7.17 -11.58
C PHE A 73 0.02 7.37 -10.66
N LEU A 74 0.23 6.48 -9.69
CA LEU A 74 1.44 6.50 -8.86
C LEU A 74 2.70 6.22 -9.68
N THR A 75 2.66 5.30 -10.66
CA THR A 75 3.83 5.00 -11.51
C THR A 75 4.17 6.17 -12.44
N ASN A 76 3.17 6.75 -13.11
CA ASN A 76 3.33 7.87 -14.05
C ASN A 76 3.68 9.16 -13.30
N LEU A 77 2.99 9.47 -12.20
CA LEU A 77 3.21 10.71 -11.47
C LEU A 77 4.44 10.67 -10.56
N TYR A 78 4.87 9.50 -10.08
CA TYR A 78 6.20 9.34 -9.47
C TYR A 78 7.31 9.52 -10.53
N GLY A 79 7.08 9.10 -11.78
CA GLY A 79 7.94 9.43 -12.92
C GLY A 79 7.99 10.93 -13.21
N ASP A 80 6.82 11.58 -13.32
CA ASP A 80 6.72 13.02 -13.60
C ASP A 80 7.26 13.89 -12.46
N VAL A 81 7.14 13.45 -11.19
CA VAL A 81 7.63 14.22 -10.04
C VAL A 81 9.14 14.03 -9.81
N ASN A 82 9.69 12.84 -10.08
CA ASN A 82 11.12 12.59 -9.88
C ASN A 82 11.99 12.99 -11.09
N PHE A 83 11.41 13.11 -12.31
CA PHE A 83 12.17 13.38 -13.53
C PHE A 83 11.76 14.67 -14.29
N TYR A 84 10.80 15.45 -13.80
CA TYR A 84 10.37 16.69 -14.45
C TYR A 84 10.70 17.93 -13.60
N GLU A 85 11.62 18.78 -14.08
CA GLU A 85 12.02 20.04 -13.44
C GLU A 85 11.00 21.20 -13.63
N GLY A 86 9.74 20.88 -13.94
CA GLY A 86 8.66 21.85 -14.18
C GLY A 86 7.62 21.89 -13.06
N ARG A 87 6.96 23.04 -12.84
CA ARG A 87 5.78 23.12 -11.96
C ARG A 87 4.63 22.28 -12.55
N PRO A 88 3.87 21.52 -11.73
CA PRO A 88 2.67 20.83 -12.18
C PRO A 88 1.68 21.77 -12.88
N SER A 89 0.96 21.27 -13.87
CA SER A 89 -0.14 22.02 -14.48
C SER A 89 -1.35 22.09 -13.55
N GLN A 90 -2.19 23.10 -13.73
CA GLN A 90 -3.44 23.24 -12.95
C GLN A 90 -4.32 21.98 -13.03
N THR A 91 -4.40 21.35 -14.20
CA THR A 91 -5.14 20.10 -14.40
C THR A 91 -4.55 18.92 -13.61
N GLN A 92 -3.23 18.87 -13.41
CA GLN A 92 -2.61 17.84 -12.56
C GLN A 92 -2.94 18.07 -11.08
N GLU A 93 -2.98 19.33 -10.64
CA GLU A 93 -3.37 19.68 -9.27
C GLU A 93 -4.84 19.35 -8.99
N GLU A 94 -5.75 19.75 -9.87
CA GLU A 94 -7.19 19.47 -9.75
C GLU A 94 -7.47 17.96 -9.70
N ARG A 95 -6.79 17.17 -10.53
CA ARG A 95 -6.90 15.70 -10.51
C ARG A 95 -6.37 15.10 -9.21
N ALA A 96 -5.26 15.61 -8.69
CA ALA A 96 -4.69 15.11 -7.44
C ALA A 96 -5.60 15.44 -6.23
N ASP A 97 -6.18 16.64 -6.21
CA ASP A 97 -7.13 17.04 -5.16
C ASP A 97 -8.41 16.18 -5.20
N ALA A 98 -8.95 15.90 -6.38
CA ALA A 98 -10.10 14.99 -6.53
C ALA A 98 -9.79 13.57 -6.04
N LEU A 99 -8.66 13.00 -6.45
CA LEU A 99 -8.23 11.67 -6.00
C LEU A 99 -7.94 11.62 -4.50
N SER A 100 -7.40 12.70 -3.93
CA SER A 100 -7.18 12.82 -2.48
C SER A 100 -8.49 12.75 -1.71
N HIS A 101 -9.55 13.39 -2.22
CA HIS A 101 -10.84 13.39 -1.56
C HIS A 101 -11.47 11.99 -1.58
N GLU A 102 -11.49 11.35 -2.75
CA GLU A 102 -12.03 10.00 -2.91
C GLU A 102 -11.25 8.96 -2.07
N LEU A 103 -9.92 9.05 -2.03
CA LEU A 103 -9.12 8.17 -1.18
C LEU A 103 -9.38 8.44 0.31
N GLY A 104 -9.61 9.70 0.69
CA GLY A 104 -9.94 10.08 2.07
C GLY A 104 -11.16 9.34 2.60
N ASP A 105 -12.21 9.19 1.80
CA ASP A 105 -13.42 8.42 2.17
C ASP A 105 -13.11 6.93 2.38
N VAL A 106 -12.28 6.35 1.50
CA VAL A 106 -11.89 4.93 1.63
C VAL A 106 -10.99 4.70 2.86
N VAL A 107 -10.09 5.65 3.15
CA VAL A 107 -9.24 5.59 4.35
C VAL A 107 -10.10 5.70 5.60
N LYS A 108 -11.10 6.57 5.60
CA LYS A 108 -12.06 6.66 6.71
C LYS A 108 -12.81 5.34 6.91
N ASP A 109 -13.35 4.75 5.85
CA ASP A 109 -14.01 3.44 5.91
C ASP A 109 -13.08 2.36 6.49
N PHE A 110 -11.80 2.40 6.09
CA PHE A 110 -10.78 1.46 6.58
C PHE A 110 -10.45 1.67 8.07
N ASP A 111 -10.27 2.91 8.50
CA ASP A 111 -9.94 3.21 9.90
C ASP A 111 -11.12 2.86 10.82
N ASP A 112 -12.36 3.12 10.39
CA ASP A 112 -13.58 2.72 11.11
C ASP A 112 -13.70 1.19 11.21
N TRP A 113 -13.39 0.47 10.12
CA TRP A 113 -13.31 -0.99 10.10
C TRP A 113 -12.22 -1.51 11.07
N ALA A 114 -11.02 -0.92 11.03
CA ALA A 114 -9.89 -1.35 11.85
C ALA A 114 -10.16 -1.16 13.35
N ALA A 115 -10.77 -0.03 13.73
CA ALA A 115 -11.16 0.26 15.11
C ALA A 115 -12.18 -0.77 15.65
N LYS A 116 -13.08 -1.24 14.78
CA LYS A 116 -14.11 -2.21 15.15
C LYS A 116 -13.58 -3.65 15.22
N GLU A 117 -12.81 -4.09 14.24
CA GLU A 117 -12.51 -5.52 14.04
C GLU A 117 -11.20 -5.96 14.72
N LEU A 118 -10.16 -5.11 14.75
CA LEU A 118 -8.82 -5.56 15.14
C LEU A 118 -8.72 -6.01 16.59
N SER A 119 -9.43 -5.36 17.52
CA SER A 119 -9.42 -5.75 18.94
C SER A 119 -9.93 -7.19 19.14
N GLY A 120 -11.03 -7.53 18.45
CA GLY A 120 -11.62 -8.87 18.50
C GLY A 120 -10.71 -9.92 17.85
N LEU A 121 -10.16 -9.62 16.67
CA LEU A 121 -9.22 -10.51 15.97
C LEU A 121 -7.95 -10.76 16.80
N ASN A 122 -7.37 -9.72 17.37
CA ASN A 122 -6.15 -9.82 18.19
C ASN A 122 -6.37 -10.61 19.48
N SER A 123 -7.55 -10.49 20.09
CA SER A 123 -7.91 -11.28 21.27
C SER A 123 -7.97 -12.79 20.95
N GLU A 124 -8.41 -13.16 19.75
CA GLU A 124 -8.46 -14.55 19.31
C GLU A 124 -7.10 -15.07 18.83
N LEU A 125 -6.31 -14.24 18.15
CA LEU A 125 -4.93 -14.56 17.77
C LEU A 125 -4.05 -14.82 19.00
N ALA A 126 -4.21 -14.04 20.06
CA ALA A 126 -3.49 -14.24 21.32
C ALA A 126 -3.77 -15.61 21.95
N LYS A 127 -5.02 -16.08 21.90
CA LYS A 127 -5.40 -17.44 22.36
C LYS A 127 -4.72 -18.54 21.55
N LYS A 128 -4.39 -18.26 20.29
CA LYS A 128 -3.64 -19.15 19.37
C LYS A 128 -2.13 -18.93 19.43
N LYS A 129 -1.63 -18.06 20.32
CA LYS A 129 -0.22 -17.66 20.44
C LYS A 129 0.37 -17.12 19.13
N LEU A 130 -0.46 -16.46 18.33
CA LEU A 130 -0.04 -15.76 17.12
C LEU A 130 0.14 -14.27 17.43
N ASP A 131 1.11 -13.63 16.78
CA ASP A 131 1.31 -12.19 16.95
C ASP A 131 0.09 -11.39 16.47
N PRO A 132 -0.16 -10.21 17.08
CA PRO A 132 -1.28 -9.36 16.74
C PRO A 132 -1.12 -8.73 15.36
N ILE A 133 -2.26 -8.37 14.79
CA ILE A 133 -2.39 -7.55 13.59
C ILE A 133 -2.48 -6.08 14.01
N ARG A 134 -1.70 -5.24 13.35
CA ARG A 134 -1.68 -3.78 13.55
C ARG A 134 -1.64 -3.07 12.21
N THR A 135 -2.17 -1.86 12.18
CA THR A 135 -2.08 -0.99 11.01
C THR A 135 -0.62 -0.58 10.79
N LEU A 136 -0.21 -0.51 9.52
CA LEU A 136 1.10 0.02 9.14
C LEU A 136 1.17 1.49 9.56
N THR A 137 2.21 1.86 10.31
CA THR A 137 2.42 3.27 10.69
C THR A 137 3.25 4.00 9.64
N ARG A 138 3.12 5.33 9.59
CA ARG A 138 3.86 6.19 8.67
C ARG A 138 5.38 6.00 8.81
N ASP A 139 5.88 6.01 10.04
CA ASP A 139 7.30 5.77 10.34
C ASP A 139 7.80 4.40 9.85
N GLU A 140 6.98 3.35 9.97
CA GLU A 140 7.33 2.01 9.50
C GLU A 140 7.38 1.96 7.96
N TRP A 141 6.43 2.62 7.29
CA TRP A 141 6.41 2.70 5.83
C TRP A 141 7.63 3.48 5.28
N GLU A 142 7.98 4.61 5.88
CA GLU A 142 9.12 5.42 5.46
C GLU A 142 10.46 4.68 5.61
N LYS A 143 10.62 3.88 6.68
CA LYS A 143 11.81 3.04 6.88
C LYS A 143 11.95 1.94 5.83
N VAL A 144 10.86 1.46 5.27
CA VAL A 144 10.88 0.48 4.17
C VAL A 144 11.27 1.16 2.86
N GLY A 145 10.74 2.35 2.58
CA GLY A 145 11.06 3.14 1.38
C GLY A 145 12.47 3.75 1.36
N GLN A 146 13.08 3.99 2.53
CA GLN A 146 14.45 4.53 2.66
C GLN A 146 15.56 3.48 2.52
N ARG A 147 15.26 2.19 2.28
CA ARG A 147 16.33 1.24 1.95
C ARG A 147 16.94 1.67 0.61
N PRO A 148 18.24 1.97 0.54
CA PRO A 148 18.85 2.38 -0.71
C PRO A 148 18.73 1.24 -1.74
N THR A 149 18.08 1.53 -2.87
CA THR A 149 18.14 0.73 -4.11
C THR A 149 19.52 0.86 -4.75
N SER A 150 20.57 0.57 -3.98
CA SER A 150 21.95 0.62 -4.41
C SER A 150 22.82 -0.14 -3.42
N SER A 151 22.62 -1.45 -3.36
CA SER A 151 23.76 -2.34 -3.14
C SER A 151 24.29 -2.73 -4.52
N PRO A 152 25.44 -2.18 -4.97
CA PRO A 152 26.03 -2.62 -6.22
C PRO A 152 26.30 -4.13 -6.10
N SER A 153 25.84 -4.90 -7.07
CA SER A 153 26.12 -6.34 -7.13
C SER A 153 27.64 -6.57 -7.05
N PRO A 154 28.12 -7.55 -6.26
CA PRO A 154 29.55 -7.87 -6.15
C PRO A 154 30.22 -8.26 -7.47
N SER A 155 29.44 -8.49 -8.54
CA SER A 155 29.93 -8.84 -9.87
C SER A 155 30.60 -7.70 -10.64
N ALA A 156 30.59 -6.45 -10.14
CA ALA A 156 31.28 -5.32 -10.79
C ALA A 156 32.72 -5.09 -10.33
N MET A 157 33.26 -5.92 -9.42
CA MET A 157 34.62 -5.78 -8.87
C MET A 157 35.64 -6.82 -9.37
N ARG A 158 35.32 -7.57 -10.44
CA ARG A 158 36.27 -8.53 -11.03
C ARG A 158 36.43 -8.27 -12.52
N GLY A 159 37.22 -7.25 -12.85
CA GLY A 159 37.51 -6.92 -14.24
C GLY A 159 38.34 -5.64 -14.39
N ARG A 160 39.46 -5.54 -13.65
CA ARG A 160 40.48 -4.53 -13.97
C ARG A 160 41.86 -4.92 -13.43
N ASP A 161 42.28 -6.16 -13.71
CA ASP A 161 43.67 -6.58 -13.60
C ASP A 161 43.95 -7.61 -14.69
N ARG A 162 44.24 -7.08 -15.88
CA ARG A 162 45.11 -7.65 -16.93
C ARG A 162 44.89 -6.83 -18.20
N ASP A 163 45.84 -5.93 -18.49
CA ASP A 163 46.73 -6.06 -19.65
C ASP A 163 47.67 -4.83 -19.73
N GLU A 164 48.97 -5.15 -19.62
CA GLU A 164 50.12 -4.58 -20.35
C GLU A 164 50.50 -3.09 -20.16
N PHE A 165 51.55 -2.84 -19.39
CA PHE A 165 52.95 -2.68 -19.88
C PHE A 165 53.95 -3.06 -18.79
#